data_AF-A0A2P2JXT9-F1
#
_entry.id   AF-A0A2P2JXT9-F1
#
_cell.length_a   1.000
_cell.length_b   1.000
_cell.length_c   1.000
_cell.angle_alpha   90.00
_cell.angle_beta   90.00
_cell.angle_gamma   90.00
#
_symmetry.space_group_name_H-M   'P 1'
#
loop_
_entity.id
_entity.type
_entity.pdbx_description
1 polymer ?
#
loop_
_entity_poly.entity_id
_entity_poly.type
_entity_poly.pdbx_seq_one_letter_code
_entity_poly.pdbx_strand_id
1 'polypeptide(L)'
;MAANSNNLPIPAGVSKDQAFGMAEVEMEYRVELFNRLAWTCFHKCVDKRYKENELNMGENSCIDRCVSKYWQVNSLVGQMLSNGQRPM
;
A
#
# COMPACT_ATOMS: atom_id res chain seq x y z
N MET A 1 -21.51 7.75 12.15
CA MET A 1 -20.96 6.39 12.16
C MET A 1 -19.86 6.35 13.21
N ALA A 2 -20.20 5.94 14.44
CA ALA A 2 -19.26 5.91 15.56
C ALA A 2 -18.57 4.53 15.58
N ALA A 3 -17.24 4.52 15.59
CA ALA A 3 -16.47 3.30 15.80
C ALA A 3 -16.61 2.84 17.27
N ASN A 4 -17.27 1.70 17.48
CA ASN A 4 -17.38 1.07 18.79
C ASN A 4 -16.03 0.42 19.15
N SER A 5 -15.32 1.00 20.12
CA SER A 5 -13.96 0.58 20.54
C SER A 5 -13.91 -0.75 21.31
N ASN A 6 -15.02 -1.46 21.48
CA ASN A 6 -15.10 -2.64 22.37
C ASN A 6 -14.99 -4.01 21.66
N ASN A 7 -14.69 -4.06 20.36
CA ASN A 7 -14.67 -5.34 19.64
C ASN A 7 -13.52 -5.47 18.63
N LEU A 8 -12.30 -5.07 19.03
CA LEU A 8 -11.11 -5.52 18.31
C LEU A 8 -10.77 -6.93 18.82
N PRO A 9 -10.70 -7.96 17.95
CA PRO A 9 -10.26 -9.28 18.36
C PRO A 9 -8.76 -9.20 18.66
N ILE A 10 -8.40 -9.00 19.94
CA ILE A 10 -7.01 -9.05 20.38
C ILE A 10 -6.59 -10.53 20.38
N PRO A 11 -5.52 -10.92 19.67
CA PRO A 11 -4.99 -12.28 19.70
C PRO A 11 -4.67 -12.68 21.15
N ALA A 12 -5.14 -13.86 21.57
CA ALA A 12 -4.91 -14.36 22.92
C ALA A 12 -3.39 -14.49 23.17
N GLY A 13 -2.87 -13.71 24.12
CA GLY A 13 -1.44 -13.70 24.48
C GLY A 13 -0.70 -12.38 24.20
N VAL A 14 -1.34 -11.37 23.60
CA VAL A 14 -0.75 -10.06 23.33
C VAL A 14 -1.28 -9.03 24.34
N SER A 15 -0.39 -8.29 25.02
CA SER A 15 -0.80 -7.21 25.93
C SER A 15 -1.50 -6.09 25.15
N LYS A 16 -2.42 -5.36 25.79
CA LYS A 16 -3.15 -4.25 25.14
C LYS A 16 -2.19 -3.26 24.48
N ASP A 17 -1.10 -2.91 25.17
CA ASP A 17 -0.08 -1.98 24.69
C ASP A 17 0.65 -2.53 23.45
N GLN A 18 0.94 -3.83 23.41
CA GLN A 18 1.56 -4.48 22.25
C GLN A 18 0.58 -4.58 21.06
N ALA A 19 -0.71 -4.82 21.31
CA ALA A 19 -1.73 -4.86 20.27
C ALA A 19 -1.93 -3.48 19.61
N PHE A 20 -1.92 -2.40 20.40
CA PHE A 20 -1.96 -1.04 19.87
C PHE A 20 -0.69 -0.66 19.12
N GLY A 21 0.49 -1.02 19.64
CA GLY A 21 1.75 -0.78 18.94
C GLY A 21 1.84 -1.50 17.58
N MET A 22 1.34 -2.73 17.50
CA MET A 22 1.26 -3.45 16.22
C MET A 22 0.27 -2.79 15.24
N ALA A 23 -0.89 -2.34 15.73
CA ALA A 23 -1.90 -1.68 14.91
C ALA A 23 -1.41 -0.31 14.37
N GLU A 24 -0.64 0.41 15.17
CA GLU A 24 0.00 1.68 14.77
C GLU A 24 0.99 1.45 13.63
N VAL A 25 1.90 0.49 13.78
CA VAL A 25 2.88 0.14 12.74
C VAL A 25 2.19 -0.33 11.45
N GLU A 26 1.12 -1.10 11.55
CA GLU A 26 0.35 -1.52 10.37
C GLU A 26 -0.28 -0.32 9.65
N MET A 27 -0.80 0.66 10.40
CA MET A 27 -1.40 1.85 9.82
C MET A 27 -0.34 2.74 9.15
N GLU A 28 0.80 2.96 9.80
CA GLU A 28 1.92 3.71 9.21
C GLU A 28 2.43 3.07 7.91
N TYR A 29 2.59 1.75 7.91
CA TYR A 29 2.98 0.99 6.72
C TYR A 29 1.99 1.17 5.57
N ARG A 30 0.67 1.14 5.84
CA ARG A 30 -0.36 1.34 4.82
C ARG A 30 -0.28 2.74 4.20
N VAL A 31 -0.01 3.76 5.02
CA VAL A 31 0.15 5.14 4.55
C VAL A 31 1.40 5.28 3.68
N GLU A 32 2.54 4.73 4.14
CA GLU A 32 3.77 4.76 3.35
C GLU A 32 3.60 4.04 2.00
N LEU A 33 2.98 2.87 2.02
CA LEU A 33 2.73 2.07 0.82
C LEU A 33 1.86 2.85 -0.19
N PHE A 34 0.81 3.51 0.28
CA PHE A 34 -0.04 4.34 -0.57
C PHE A 34 0.73 5.52 -1.19
N ASN A 35 1.55 6.21 -0.41
CA ASN A 35 2.36 7.32 -0.91
C ASN A 35 3.35 6.86 -1.99
N ARG A 36 4.02 5.72 -1.78
CA ARG A 36 4.94 5.13 -2.76
C ARG A 36 4.22 4.67 -4.03
N LEU A 37 3.05 4.05 -3.90
CA LEU A 37 2.19 3.64 -5.01
C LEU A 37 1.80 4.85 -5.87
N ALA A 38 1.24 5.88 -5.24
CA ALA A 38 0.77 7.09 -5.91
C ALA A 38 1.92 7.78 -6.66
N TRP A 39 3.07 7.96 -5.99
CA TRP A 39 4.26 8.56 -6.60
C TRP A 39 4.77 7.75 -7.80
N THR A 40 4.85 6.42 -7.65
CA THR A 40 5.35 5.53 -8.70
C THR A 40 4.45 5.54 -9.93
N CYS A 41 3.13 5.44 -9.73
CA CYS A 41 2.19 5.41 -10.85
C CYS A 41 2.04 6.77 -11.51
N PHE A 42 2.09 7.87 -10.76
CA PHE A 42 2.13 9.21 -11.34
C PHE A 42 3.37 9.37 -12.24
N HIS A 43 4.56 8.99 -11.76
CA HIS A 43 5.79 9.08 -12.55
C HIS A 43 5.83 8.18 -13.78
N LYS A 44 5.14 7.03 -13.76
CA LYS A 44 5.12 6.08 -14.88
C LYS A 44 4.07 6.41 -15.93
N CYS A 45 2.94 6.99 -15.52
CA CYS A 45 1.76 7.10 -16.37
C CYS A 45 1.43 8.53 -16.79
N VAL A 46 1.90 9.56 -16.07
CA VAL A 46 1.62 10.97 -16.39
C VAL A 46 2.84 11.59 -17.07
N ASP A 47 2.64 12.21 -18.23
CA ASP A 47 3.71 12.88 -18.98
C ASP A 47 4.11 14.21 -18.31
N LYS A 48 5.42 14.47 -18.20
CA LYS A 48 6.00 15.73 -17.68
C LYS A 48 5.69 16.94 -18.54
N ARG A 49 5.24 16.74 -19.78
CA ARG A 49 4.86 17.83 -20.68
C ARG A 49 3.53 18.47 -20.31
N TYR A 50 2.73 17.85 -19.42
CA TYR A 50 1.47 18.37 -18.86
C TYR A 50 0.64 19.19 -19.87
N LYS A 51 0.22 18.53 -20.95
CA LYS A 51 -0.53 19.19 -22.04
C LYS A 51 -1.90 19.70 -21.58
N GLU A 52 -2.53 18.96 -20.66
CA GLU A 52 -3.87 19.21 -20.14
C GLU A 52 -3.85 18.99 -18.61
N ASN A 53 -4.78 19.62 -17.92
CA ASN A 53 -4.93 19.54 -16.46
C ASN A 53 -5.71 18.30 -16.00
N GLU A 54 -6.40 17.62 -16.92
CA GLU A 54 -7.15 16.40 -16.67
C GLU A 54 -6.39 15.17 -17.18
N LEU A 55 -6.60 14.04 -16.50
CA LEU A 55 -6.01 12.76 -16.90
C LEU A 55 -6.69 12.26 -18.17
N ASN A 56 -5.91 12.08 -19.22
CA ASN A 56 -6.43 11.52 -20.46
C ASN A 56 -6.80 10.03 -20.27
N MET A 57 -7.69 9.51 -21.12
CA MET A 57 -8.14 8.11 -21.06
C MET A 57 -6.95 7.12 -21.10
N GLY A 58 -5.87 7.46 -21.82
CA GLY A 58 -4.63 6.67 -21.84
C GLY A 58 -3.88 6.67 -20.50
N GLU A 59 -3.83 7.80 -19.80
CA GLU A 59 -3.18 7.95 -18.49
C GLU A 59 -4.00 7.22 -17.42
N ASN A 60 -5.33 7.37 -17.41
CA ASN A 60 -6.22 6.62 -16.52
C ASN A 60 -6.05 5.10 -16.68
N SER A 61 -6.11 4.60 -17.92
CA SER A 61 -5.89 3.17 -18.18
C SER A 61 -4.47 2.70 -17.81
N CYS A 62 -3.46 3.57 -17.91
CA CYS A 62 -2.11 3.27 -17.44
C CYS A 62 -2.07 3.15 -15.91
N ILE A 63 -2.70 4.07 -15.18
CA ILE A 63 -2.74 4.09 -13.72
C ILE A 63 -3.36 2.80 -13.18
N ASP A 64 -4.51 2.36 -13.71
CA ASP A 64 -5.15 1.11 -13.29
C ASP A 64 -4.22 -0.10 -13.44
N ARG A 65 -3.53 -0.19 -14.59
CA ARG A 65 -2.55 -1.24 -14.87
C ARG A 65 -1.31 -1.13 -13.97
N CYS A 66 -0.87 0.09 -13.67
CA CYS A 66 0.26 0.34 -12.79
C CYS A 66 -0.05 -0.15 -11.37
N VAL A 67 -1.21 0.21 -10.83
CA VAL A 67 -1.64 -0.20 -9.49
C VAL A 67 -1.74 -1.72 -9.40
N SER A 68 -2.37 -2.37 -10.39
CA SER A 68 -2.46 -3.83 -10.45
C SER A 68 -1.08 -4.51 -10.42
N LYS A 69 -0.14 -4.04 -11.25
CA LYS A 69 1.23 -4.55 -11.27
C LYS A 69 1.99 -4.28 -9.97
N TYR A 70 1.81 -3.10 -9.38
CA TYR A 70 2.48 -2.75 -8.12
C TYR A 70 2.08 -3.71 -6.99
N TRP A 71 0.78 -4.01 -6.86
CA TRP A 71 0.30 -4.97 -5.86
C TRP A 71 0.79 -6.39 -6.09
N GLN A 72 0.85 -6.83 -7.35
CA GLN A 72 1.43 -8.14 -7.70
C GLN A 72 2.89 -8.24 -7.28
N VAL A 73 3.70 -7.22 -7.59
CA VAL A 73 5.12 -7.17 -7.20
C VAL A 73 5.26 -7.07 -5.68
N ASN A 74 4.47 -6.23 -5.01
CA ASN A 74 4.49 -6.08 -3.56
C ASN A 74 4.17 -7.40 -2.85
N SER A 75 3.18 -8.16 -3.35
CA SER A 75 2.85 -9.49 -2.83
C SER A 75 3.98 -10.49 -3.05
N LEU A 76 4.58 -10.51 -4.25
CA LEU A 76 5.71 -11.40 -4.56
C LEU A 76 6.91 -11.12 -3.66
N VAL A 77 7.29 -9.84 -3.50
CA VAL A 77 8.38 -9.44 -2.60
C VAL A 77 8.06 -9.83 -1.16
N GLY A 78 6.81 -9.64 -0.71
CA GLY A 78 6.36 -10.08 0.61
C GLY A 78 6.52 -11.59 0.82
N GLN A 79 6.21 -12.40 -0.19
CA GLN A 79 6.41 -13.86 -0.15
C GLN A 79 7.90 -14.23 -0.09
N MET A 80 8.76 -13.56 -0.86
CA MET A 80 10.21 -13.81 -0.85
C MET A 80 10.84 -13.50 0.51
N LEU A 81 10.45 -12.38 1.12
CA LEU A 81 10.88 -11.98 2.46
C LEU A 81 10.39 -12.97 3.53
N SER A 82 9.13 -13.42 3.44
CA SER A 82 8.56 -14.42 4.34
C SER A 82 9.27 -15.78 4.22
N ASN A 83 9.60 -16.20 2.99
CA ASN A 83 10.29 -17.47 2.71
C ASN A 83 11.80 -17.41 2.98
N GLY A 84 12.33 -16.28 3.49
CA GLY A 84 13.76 -16.12 3.80
C GLY A 84 14.68 -16.10 2.58
N GLN A 85 14.12 -15.96 1.36
CA GLN A 85 14.92 -15.81 0.14
C GLN A 85 15.43 -14.37 0.07
N ARG A 86 16.64 -14.17 0.59
CA ARG A 86 17.40 -12.93 0.37
C ARG A 86 17.59 -12.79 -1.14
N PRO A 87 17.16 -11.67 -1.77
CA PRO A 87 17.45 -11.45 -3.18
C PRO A 87 18.98 -11.43 -3.33
N MET A 88 19.51 -12.37 -4.11
CA MET A 88 20.92 -12.48 -4.48
C MET A 88 21.24 -11.47 -5.57
#